data_AF-A0A845RB19-F1
#
_entry.id   AF-A0A845RB19-F1
#
_cell.length_a   1.000
_cell.length_b   1.000
_cell.length_c   1.000
_cell.angle_alpha   90.00
_cell.angle_beta   90.00
_cell.angle_gamma   90.00
#
_symmetry.space_group_name_H-M   'P 1'
#
loop_
_entity.id
_entity.type
_entity.pdbx_description
1 polymer ?
#
loop_
_entity_poly.entity_id
_entity_poly.type
_entity_poly.pdbx_seq_one_letter_code
_entity_poly.pdbx_strand_id
1 'polypeptide(L)'
;MSTNGQKDFAVGVPLPLERAGRGAAEPPTFRGEPIAWLTVPTTKTVVTANAFGDSEASERPGRKNHFILYCGNQYKREDFYQMAFP
;
A
#
# COMPACT_ATOMS: atom_id res chain seq x y z
N MET A 1 -52.96 -10.28 18.22
CA MET A 1 -51.96 -9.44 18.89
C MET A 1 -50.62 -10.16 18.79
N SER A 2 -49.83 -9.89 17.75
CA SER A 2 -48.47 -10.45 17.59
C SER A 2 -47.48 -9.30 17.64
N THR A 3 -46.63 -9.28 18.65
CA THR A 3 -45.64 -8.23 18.88
C THR A 3 -44.34 -8.55 18.14
N ASN A 4 -43.97 -7.64 17.24
CA ASN A 4 -42.73 -7.65 16.47
C ASN A 4 -41.51 -7.56 17.38
N GLY A 5 -40.58 -8.51 17.23
CA GLY A 5 -39.24 -8.43 17.82
C GLY A 5 -38.38 -7.43 17.07
N GLN A 6 -38.31 -6.20 17.58
CA GLN A 6 -37.37 -5.20 17.14
C GLN A 6 -36.00 -5.53 17.76
N LYS A 7 -35.06 -5.99 16.93
CA LYS A 7 -33.65 -6.11 17.32
C LYS A 7 -33.06 -4.71 17.30
N ASP A 8 -32.83 -4.16 18.49
CA ASP A 8 -32.07 -2.94 18.69
C ASP A 8 -30.61 -3.18 18.28
N PHE A 9 -30.30 -2.94 17.01
CA PHE A 9 -28.91 -2.77 16.57
C PHE A 9 -28.41 -1.47 17.18
N ALA A 10 -27.29 -1.55 17.89
CA ALA A 10 -26.64 -0.44 18.60
C ALA A 10 -26.37 0.75 17.66
N VAL A 11 -27.34 1.67 17.58
CA VAL A 11 -27.19 2.98 16.94
C VAL A 11 -26.46 3.87 17.93
N GLY A 12 -25.15 4.04 17.75
CA GLY A 12 -24.42 5.10 18.47
C GLY A 12 -23.01 4.78 18.92
N VAL A 13 -22.45 3.59 18.63
CA VAL A 13 -21.01 3.39 18.79
C VAL A 13 -20.34 3.80 17.47
N PRO A 14 -19.67 4.97 17.41
CA PRO A 14 -18.94 5.36 16.22
C PRO A 14 -17.89 4.29 15.94
N LEU A 15 -17.72 3.96 14.65
CA LEU A 15 -16.74 2.99 14.25
C LEU A 15 -15.36 3.45 14.78
N PRO A 16 -14.46 2.53 15.16
CA PRO A 16 -13.15 2.90 15.69
C PRO A 16 -12.40 3.89 14.79
N LEU A 17 -12.64 3.84 13.48
CA LEU A 17 -12.09 4.75 12.49
C LEU A 17 -12.69 6.17 12.54
N GLU A 18 -13.95 6.32 12.93
CA GLU A 18 -14.63 7.63 13.06
C GLU A 18 -14.28 8.34 14.38
N ARG A 19 -13.88 7.58 15.41
CA ARG A 19 -13.35 8.13 16.66
C ARG A 19 -11.92 8.67 16.53
N ALA A 20 -11.15 8.13 15.58
CA ALA A 20 -9.87 8.69 15.19
C ALA A 20 -10.14 9.92 14.33
N GLY A 21 -10.24 11.11 14.96
CA GLY A 21 -10.49 12.36 14.25
C GLY A 21 -9.55 12.57 13.06
N ARG A 22 -9.99 13.38 12.08
CA ARG A 22 -9.21 13.81 10.90
C ARG A 22 -8.05 14.76 11.27
N GLY A 23 -7.30 14.46 12.33
CA GLY A 23 -5.98 15.06 12.56
C GLY A 23 -4.98 14.39 11.63
N ALA A 24 -3.91 15.11 11.25
CA ALA A 24 -2.74 14.48 10.65
C ALA A 24 -2.29 13.36 11.61
N ALA A 25 -2.47 12.11 11.19
CA ALA A 25 -2.10 10.98 12.02
C ALA A 25 -0.60 11.04 12.28
N GLU A 26 -0.20 10.81 13.53
CA GLU A 26 1.20 10.57 13.89
C GLU A 26 1.79 9.55 12.88
N PRO A 27 2.99 9.81 12.33
CA PRO A 27 3.58 8.92 11.35
C PRO A 27 3.69 7.52 11.96
N PRO A 28 3.34 6.46 11.20
CA PRO A 28 3.41 5.11 11.73
C PRO A 28 4.85 4.78 12.12
N THR A 29 5.00 4.09 13.24
CA THR A 29 6.31 3.66 13.76
C THR A 29 6.36 2.15 13.91
N PHE A 30 7.56 1.58 13.75
CA PHE A 30 7.88 0.19 14.01
C PHE A 30 9.11 0.14 14.93
N ARG A 31 8.96 -0.46 16.12
CA ARG A 31 9.98 -0.46 17.19
C ARG A 31 10.46 0.95 17.58
N GLY A 32 9.57 1.95 17.53
CA GLY A 32 9.87 3.34 17.87
C GLY A 32 10.43 4.19 16.71
N GLU A 33 10.75 3.56 15.57
CA GLU A 33 11.30 4.26 14.41
C GLU A 33 10.25 4.45 13.31
N PRO A 34 10.27 5.55 12.55
CA PRO A 34 9.32 5.78 11.46
C PRO A 34 9.36 4.68 10.39
N ILE A 35 8.19 4.25 9.93
CA ILE A 35 8.03 3.28 8.85
C ILE A 35 7.06 3.82 7.81
N ALA A 36 7.33 3.61 6.52
CA ALA A 36 6.44 4.05 5.45
C ALA A 36 6.40 3.07 4.28
N TRP A 37 5.30 3.12 3.52
CA TRP A 37 5.15 2.37 2.27
C TRP A 37 5.52 3.25 1.09
N LEU A 38 6.46 2.80 0.25
CA LEU A 38 6.88 3.49 -0.96
C LEU A 38 6.46 2.69 -2.19
N THR A 39 5.68 3.30 -3.08
CA THR A 39 5.33 2.71 -4.38
C THR A 39 6.09 3.41 -5.49
N VAL A 40 6.98 2.69 -6.17
CA VAL A 40 7.78 3.23 -7.27
C VAL A 40 7.19 2.71 -8.59
N PRO A 41 6.72 3.61 -9.48
CA PRO A 41 6.30 3.20 -10.81
C PRO A 41 7.54 2.72 -11.59
N THR A 42 7.47 1.52 -12.16
CA THR A 42 8.50 1.05 -13.09
C THR A 42 8.00 1.30 -14.50
N THR A 43 8.86 1.69 -15.42
CA THR A 43 8.57 1.71 -16.85
C THR A 43 9.27 0.52 -17.52
N LYS A 44 8.63 -0.05 -18.53
CA LYS A 44 9.18 -1.17 -19.30
C LYS A 44 9.33 -0.75 -20.75
N THR A 45 10.52 -0.90 -21.30
CA THR A 45 10.77 -0.75 -22.73
C THR A 45 10.27 -2.01 -23.45
N VAL A 46 9.36 -1.81 -24.38
CA VAL A 46 8.86 -2.85 -25.30
C VAL A 46 9.46 -2.55 -26.66
N VAL A 47 10.34 -3.45 -27.14
CA VAL A 47 10.90 -3.36 -28.49
C VAL A 47 10.00 -4.17 -29.41
N THR A 48 9.38 -3.51 -30.38
CA THR A 48 8.60 -4.16 -31.44
C THR A 48 9.53 -4.37 -32.63
N ALA A 49 9.89 -5.63 -32.88
CA ALA A 49 10.73 -5.98 -34.00
C ALA A 49 9.93 -5.86 -35.31
N ASN A 50 10.38 -4.98 -36.20
CA ASN A 50 9.84 -4.85 -37.55
C ASN A 50 10.64 -5.74 -38.50
N ALA A 51 9.94 -6.52 -39.34
CA ALA A 51 10.58 -7.45 -40.27
C ALA A 51 11.19 -6.77 -41.52
N PHE A 52 10.89 -5.49 -41.76
CA PHE A 52 11.24 -4.77 -42.99
C PHE A 52 11.82 -3.35 -42.73
N GLY A 53 12.23 -3.03 -41.50
CA GLY A 53 12.76 -1.71 -41.14
C GLY A 53 13.29 -1.66 -39.70
N ASP A 54 13.66 -0.47 -39.22
CA ASP A 54 14.18 -0.30 -37.87
C ASP A 54 13.15 -0.71 -36.79
N SER A 55 13.64 -1.35 -35.72
CA SER A 55 12.82 -1.79 -34.61
C SER A 55 12.44 -0.60 -33.71
N GLU A 56 11.17 -0.48 -33.39
CA GLU A 56 10.68 0.61 -32.54
C GLU A 56 10.69 0.20 -31.07
N ALA A 57 11.39 0.97 -30.23
CA ALA A 57 11.35 0.83 -28.78
C ALA A 57 10.33 1.81 -28.20
N SER A 58 9.28 1.29 -27.55
CA SER A 58 8.24 2.07 -26.89
C SER A 58 8.29 1.87 -25.39
N GLU A 59 8.36 2.95 -24.63
CA GLU A 59 8.25 2.92 -23.17
C GLU A 59 6.79 2.75 -22.76
N ARG A 60 6.48 1.66 -22.04
CA ARG A 60 5.15 1.38 -21.51
C ARG A 60 5.16 1.43 -19.98
N PRO A 61 4.03 1.81 -19.33
CA PRO A 61 3.89 1.67 -17.89
C PRO A 61 4.15 0.22 -17.48
N GLY A 62 5.17 0.01 -16.66
CA GLY A 62 5.51 -1.28 -16.08
C GLY A 62 4.68 -1.57 -14.84
N ARG A 63 5.09 -2.61 -14.10
CA ARG A 63 4.45 -2.94 -12.81
C ARG A 63 4.86 -1.90 -11.75
N LYS A 64 4.01 -1.72 -10.75
CA LYS A 64 4.34 -0.93 -9.56
C LYS A 64 5.22 -1.78 -8.64
N ASN A 65 6.39 -1.27 -8.27
CA ASN A 65 7.20 -1.88 -7.22
C ASN A 65 6.79 -1.29 -5.88
N HIS A 66 6.76 -2.14 -4.86
CA HIS A 66 6.43 -1.74 -3.50
C HIS A 66 7.62 -1.99 -2.58
N PHE A 67 7.95 -1.00 -1.77
CA PHE A 67 9.06 -1.03 -0.83
C PHE A 67 8.63 -0.52 0.54
N ILE A 68 9.35 -0.96 1.56
CA ILE A 68 9.22 -0.49 2.93
C ILE A 68 10.39 0.46 3.20
N LEU A 69 10.08 1.70 3.57
CA LEU A 69 11.07 2.65 4.08
C LEU A 69 11.14 2.52 5.59
N TYR A 70 12.32 2.17 6.11
CA TYR A 70 12.55 1.99 7.54
C TYR A 70 13.99 2.37 7.90
N CYS A 71 14.18 3.16 8.95
CA CYS A 71 15.49 3.69 9.38
C CYS A 71 16.31 4.30 8.23
N GLY A 72 15.66 5.03 7.32
CA GLY A 72 16.32 5.67 6.16
C GLY A 72 16.68 4.71 5.00
N ASN A 73 16.43 3.41 5.14
CA ASN A 73 16.73 2.41 4.13
C ASN A 73 15.46 1.92 3.42
N GLN A 74 15.60 1.48 2.18
CA GLN A 74 14.54 0.92 1.37
C GLN A 74 14.68 -0.61 1.30
N TYR A 75 13.63 -1.31 1.72
CA TYR A 75 13.59 -2.77 1.74
C TYR A 75 12.52 -3.31 0.81
N LYS A 76 12.79 -4.47 0.19
CA LYS A 76 11.71 -5.33 -0.28
C LYS A 76 11.00 -5.93 0.92
N ARG A 77 9.76 -6.39 0.71
CA ARG A 77 8.94 -6.96 1.78
C ARG A 77 9.62 -8.15 2.46
N GLU A 78 10.19 -9.06 1.67
CA GLU A 78 10.84 -10.27 2.16
C GLU A 78 12.11 -9.94 2.97
N ASP A 79 12.95 -9.05 2.44
CA ASP A 79 14.19 -8.60 3.09
C ASP A 79 13.88 -7.89 4.42
N PHE A 80 12.83 -7.05 4.45
CA PHE A 80 12.38 -6.40 5.67
C PHE A 80 11.96 -7.43 6.73
N TYR A 81 11.21 -8.47 6.36
CA TYR A 81 10.77 -9.47 7.32
C TYR A 81 11.91 -10.29 7.89
N GLN A 82 12.87 -10.71 7.06
CA GLN A 82 14.04 -11.45 7.54
C GLN A 82 14.89 -10.63 8.52
N MET A 83 15.00 -9.32 8.28
CA MET A 83 15.77 -8.43 9.16
C MET A 83 14.99 -8.05 10.44
N ALA A 84 13.69 -7.78 10.33
CA ALA A 84 12.88 -7.26 11.44
C ALA A 84 12.41 -8.33 12.44
N PHE A 85 12.35 -9.59 11.99
CA PHE A 85 11.84 -10.76 12.72
C PHE A 85 12.83 -11.94 12.64
N PRO A 86 13.94 -11.89 13.41
CA PRO A 86 14.88 -13.00 13.53
C PRO A 86 14.31 -14.21 14.26
#